data_AF-A0A947EB78-F1
#
_entry.id   AF-A0A947EB78-F1
#
_cell.length_a   1.000
_cell.length_b   1.000
_cell.length_c   1.000
_cell.angle_alpha   90.00
_cell.angle_beta   90.00
_cell.angle_gamma   90.00
#
_symmetry.space_group_name_H-M   'P 1'
#
loop_
_entity.id
_entity.type
_entity.pdbx_description
1 polymer ?
#
loop_
_entity_poly.entity_id
_entity_poly.type
_entity_poly.pdbx_seq_one_letter_code
_entity_poly.pdbx_strand_id
1 'polypeptide(L)' 'MRRFLTITSATLAALLLSTTGAAACGFLVSANGSVQLGKTTTFVAWEDGIERYITSFSFEGAG' A
#
# COMPACT_ATOMS: atom_id res chain seq x y z
N MET A 1 -24.49 23.18 -13.51
CA MET A 1 -24.02 21.90 -14.10
C MET A 1 -22.50 21.87 -14.33
N ARG A 2 -21.89 22.79 -15.11
CA ARG A 2 -20.43 22.82 -15.34
C ARG A 2 -19.56 22.85 -14.07
N ARG A 3 -19.93 23.68 -13.07
CA ARG A 3 -19.22 23.78 -11.78
C ARG A 3 -19.22 22.47 -10.98
N PHE A 4 -20.34 21.75 -10.99
CA PHE A 4 -20.47 20.46 -10.32
C PHE A 4 -19.55 19.42 -10.96
N LEU A 5 -19.47 19.41 -12.30
CA LEU A 5 -18.63 18.50 -13.06
C LEU A 5 -17.13 18.71 -12.78
N THR A 6 -16.68 19.96 -12.69
CA THR A 6 -15.29 20.28 -12.35
C THR A 6 -14.93 19.84 -10.93
N ILE A 7 -15.83 20.01 -9.97
CA ILE A 7 -15.58 19.61 -8.58
C ILE A 7 -15.47 18.09 -8.49
N THR A 8 -16.40 17.36 -9.09
CA THR A 8 -16.39 15.88 -9.08
C THR A 8 -15.14 15.32 -9.76
N SER A 9 -14.76 15.87 -10.91
CA SER A 9 -13.53 15.45 -11.61
C SER A 9 -12.27 15.72 -10.79
N ALA A 10 -12.19 16.89 -10.13
CA ALA A 10 -11.04 17.23 -9.30
C ALA A 10 -10.94 16.33 -8.06
N THR A 11 -12.07 16.03 -7.40
CA THR A 11 -12.08 15.10 -6.27
C THR A 11 -11.67 13.69 -6.65
N LEU A 12 -12.10 13.21 -7.84
CA LEU A 12 -11.73 11.88 -8.32
C LEU A 12 -10.24 11.80 -8.64
N ALA A 13 -9.68 12.82 -9.30
CA ALA A 13 -8.25 12.91 -9.56
C ALA A 13 -7.42 12.96 -8.26
N ALA A 14 -7.87 13.74 -7.27
CA ALA A 14 -7.20 13.80 -5.97
C ALA A 14 -7.21 12.45 -5.23
N LEU A 15 -8.32 11.70 -5.29
CA LEU A 15 -8.42 10.38 -4.68
C LEU A 15 -7.47 9.37 -5.34
N LEU A 16 -7.38 9.39 -6.67
CA LEU A 16 -6.44 8.54 -7.42
C LEU A 16 -4.97 8.87 -7.12
N LEU A 17 -4.65 10.13 -6.82
CA LEU A 17 -3.30 10.54 -6.40
C LEU A 17 -3.01 10.23 -4.92
N SER A 18 -4.04 9.97 -4.10
CA SER A 18 -3.90 9.77 -2.66
C SER A 18 -3.55 8.34 -2.24
N THR A 19 -3.17 7.46 -3.18
CA THR A 19 -2.73 6.09 -2.90
C THR A 19 -1.33 6.04 -2.26
N THR A 20 -1.04 6.93 -1.31
CA THR A 20 0.16 6.86 -0.50
C THR A 20 0.01 5.65 0.41
N GLY A 21 0.82 4.62 0.19
CA GLY A 21 0.80 3.39 0.98
C GLY A 21 0.81 3.70 2.48
N ALA A 22 -0.02 2.97 3.25
CA ALA A 22 -0.07 3.10 4.70
C ALA A 22 1.36 2.96 5.26
N ALA A 23 1.75 3.87 6.16
CA ALA A 23 3.01 3.75 6.91
C ALA A 23 2.87 2.56 7.88
N ALA A 24 3.13 1.36 7.38
CA ALA A 24 3.03 0.14 8.14
C ALA A 24 4.37 -0.12 8.84
N CYS A 25 4.38 0.00 10.16
CA CYS A 25 5.40 -0.60 11.02
C CYS A 25 5.06 -2.08 11.19
N GLY A 26 6.02 -2.99 10.95
CA GLY A 26 5.80 -4.42 11.03
C GLY A 26 7.06 -5.19 11.41
N PHE A 27 6.92 -6.49 11.66
CA PHE A 27 8.03 -7.40 11.90
C PHE A 27 7.71 -8.77 11.29
N LEU A 28 8.73 -9.49 10.84
CA LEU A 28 8.59 -10.91 10.49
C LEU A 28 9.15 -11.76 11.61
N VAL A 29 8.45 -12.83 11.96
CA VAL A 29 8.88 -13.78 12.98
C VAL A 29 9.35 -15.07 12.31
N SER A 30 10.51 -15.56 12.72
CA SER A 30 11.05 -16.85 12.32
C SER A 30 11.48 -17.66 13.54
N ALA A 31 11.83 -18.93 13.36
CA ALA A 31 12.35 -19.76 14.44
C ALA A 31 13.64 -19.20 15.10
N ASN A 32 14.40 -18.39 14.37
CA ASN A 32 15.65 -17.78 14.85
C ASN A 32 15.46 -16.38 15.44
N GLY A 33 14.23 -15.89 15.59
CA GLY A 33 13.93 -14.55 16.10
C GLY A 33 13.10 -13.71 15.14
N SER A 34 12.92 -12.43 15.49
CA SER A 34 12.13 -11.47 14.72
C SER A 34 13.01 -10.42 14.04
N VAL A 35 12.61 -10.04 12.83
CA VAL A 35 13.26 -8.96 12.07
C VAL A 35 12.30 -7.79 11.95
N GLN A 36 12.81 -6.60 12.26
CA GLN A 36 12.01 -5.38 12.16
C GLN A 36 11.98 -4.90 10.72
N LEU A 37 10.77 -4.56 10.25
CA LEU A 37 10.54 -4.04 8.92
C LEU A 37 10.48 -2.52 8.96
N GLY A 38 11.15 -1.91 7.99
CA GLY A 38 11.03 -0.50 7.72
C GLY A 38 9.80 -0.20 6.87
N LYS A 39 10.00 0.56 5.78
CA LYS A 39 8.91 0.86 4.86
C LYS A 39 8.35 -0.43 4.26
N THR A 40 7.04 -0.62 4.43
CA THR A 40 6.27 -1.74 3.88
C THR A 40 5.23 -1.23 2.89
N THR A 41 5.02 -1.93 1.78
CA THR A 41 4.01 -1.60 0.77
C THR A 41 3.37 -2.86 0.25
N THR A 42 2.04 -2.90 0.26
CA THR A 42 1.26 -4.00 -0.31
C THR A 42 0.54 -3.52 -1.56
N PHE A 43 0.77 -4.24 -2.66
CA PHE A 43 0.06 -4.09 -3.91
C PHE A 43 -0.97 -5.22 -4.03
N VAL A 44 -2.18 -4.86 -4.43
CA VAL A 44 -3.28 -5.80 -4.69
C VAL A 44 -3.68 -5.66 -6.15
N ALA A 45 -3.73 -6.79 -6.86
CA ALA A 45 -4.13 -6.85 -8.26
C ALA A 45 -5.10 -8.02 -8.49
N TRP A 46 -6.01 -7.84 -9.45
CA TRP A 46 -6.93 -8.88 -9.89
C TRP A 46 -6.66 -9.21 -11.35
N GLU A 47 -6.25 -10.44 -11.64
CA GLU A 47 -5.92 -10.89 -12.99
C GLU A 47 -6.45 -12.32 -13.19
N ASP A 48 -7.12 -12.57 -14.33
CA ASP A 48 -7.77 -13.85 -14.65
C ASP A 48 -8.75 -14.35 -13.56
N GLY A 49 -9.45 -13.43 -12.89
CA GLY A 49 -10.38 -13.75 -11.81
C GLY A 49 -9.72 -14.11 -10.48
N ILE A 50 -8.38 -14.04 -10.38
CA ILE A 50 -7.64 -14.31 -9.14
C ILE A 50 -7.09 -13.02 -8.56
N GLU A 51 -7.37 -12.80 -7.28
CA GLU A 51 -6.75 -11.72 -6.50
C GLU A 51 -5.35 -12.11 -6.04
N ARG A 52 -4.37 -11.23 -6.29
CA ARG A 52 -2.97 -11.40 -5.94
C ARG A 52 -2.54 -10.27 -5.03
N TYR A 53 -1.90 -10.63 -3.93
CA TYR A 53 -1.36 -9.73 -2.94
C TYR A 53 0.16 -9.86 -2.96
N ILE A 54 0.86 -8.75 -3.20
CA ILE A 54 2.32 -8.70 -3.21
C ILE A 54 2.76 -7.66 -2.19
N THR A 55 3.55 -8.07 -1.22
CA THR A 55 4.08 -7.16 -0.19
C THR A 55 5.58 -7.02 -0.34
N SER A 56 6.05 -5.78 -0.47
CA SER A 56 7.46 -5.40 -0.41
C SER A 56 7.78 -4.70 0.91
N PHE A 57 8.98 -4.91 1.44
CA PHE A 57 9.45 -4.26 2.66
C PHE A 57 10.98 -4.10 2.66
N SER A 58 11.47 -3.11 3.41
CA SER A 58 12.90 -2.96 3.71
C SER A 58 13.26 -3.63 5.04
N PHE A 59 14.42 -4.29 5.10
CA PHE A 59 14.97 -4.85 6.33
C PHE A 59 15.74 -3.77 7.10
N GLU A 60 15.43 -3.58 8.38
CA GLU A 60 16.10 -2.59 9.25
C GLU A 60 17.03 -3.23 10.29
N GLY A 61 16.98 -4.55 10.46
CA GLY A 61 17.83 -5.26 11.42
C GLY A 61 17.15 -6.49 12.01
N ALA A 62 17.95 -7.36 12.62
CA ALA A 62 17.52 -8.48 13.44
C ALA A 62 17.85 -8.17 14.90
N GLY A 63 16.92 -8.49 15.82
CA GLY A 63 17.08 -8.33 17.27
C GLY A 63 17.20 -9.67 17.98
#